data_AF-A0A968RZV9-F1
#
_entry.id   AF-A0A968RZV9-F1
#
_cell.length_a   1.000
_cell.length_b   1.000
_cell.length_c   1.000
_cell.angle_alpha   90.00
_cell.angle_beta   90.00
_cell.angle_gamma   90.00
#
_symmetry.space_group_name_H-M   'P 1'
#
loop_
_entity.id
_entity.type
_entity.pdbx_description
1 polymer ?
#
loop_
_entity_poly.entity_id
_entity_poly.type
_entity_poly.pdbx_seq_one_letter_code
_entity_poly.pdbx_strand_id
1 'polypeptide(L)'
;MLNQLFINEIRSDQPGPDLDEYLEIGGPPGTSLAGVFYIVISDGGAGGAGNIEAAINLGNPSANPFFLSGPEVGVIGENGLFTVGEAGGLFADGLFDVMGSEPEGGIIDFENDDNVTHLLVTNFTGTVDVSDADTNDDGIIDVTFWDAILDSVTLFDPTEPIPAYSDVTVTAPSGDVPGHIFINPLTGNFVAEEETTDPGLPPNGLDTPGTANVEIQPLININEIRNDQDGPDDNEFLELAGEPNAPLNGLTYLVLGDGDGGSGVIEFAFTFTDTDVLDENGFYLAVETAANFPNGISDREFGAGNLNFENDQNATHLLVSGFTGFDTPGNSDQDLDTNDDGILDSEPWEAILDSVAFINTAGSGNQVYSSVTVGPDPTTGAPGLIFRLPDVTGNFQIGEFAFGVQDTPGATNLSDATLVNATIPEIQGDGFVSPLAGAIVATSGLVTALATNGFYLIDPLGDNNGATSDGIFINTGTAPTVVVGDSVAVSGTVVEAAAGGLSVTQISAVSNLEILSGGNALPAPILIGGNGLTPPTVGPNFNPALLPALLPIPTAPSALPR
;
A
#
# COMPACT_ATOMS: atom_id res chain seq x y z
N MET A 1 19.81 0.52 7.25
CA MET A 1 19.26 0.50 8.62
C MET A 1 20.33 0.47 9.73
N LEU A 2 21.48 -0.21 9.60
CA LEU A 2 22.42 -0.53 10.71
C LEU A 2 23.14 0.61 11.50
N ASN A 3 22.77 1.89 11.38
CA ASN A 3 23.48 3.00 12.05
C ASN A 3 22.59 4.03 12.77
N GLN A 4 21.29 3.76 12.92
CA GLN A 4 20.32 4.69 13.51
C GLN A 4 19.61 4.04 14.71
N LEU A 5 19.14 4.86 15.65
CA LEU A 5 18.25 4.43 16.72
C LEU A 5 16.83 4.34 16.17
N PHE A 6 16.07 3.32 16.56
CA PHE A 6 14.72 3.07 16.05
C PHE A 6 13.83 2.46 17.14
N ILE A 7 12.52 2.61 16.99
CA ILE A 7 11.50 1.95 17.81
C ILE A 7 11.45 0.48 17.37
N ASN A 8 11.77 -0.46 18.26
CA ASN A 8 11.86 -1.88 17.92
C ASN A 8 10.57 -2.66 18.25
N GLU A 9 9.97 -2.37 19.40
CA GLU A 9 8.80 -3.10 19.93
C GLU A 9 8.06 -2.17 20.89
N ILE A 10 6.73 -2.15 20.81
CA ILE A 10 5.85 -1.39 21.70
C ILE A 10 4.73 -2.32 22.14
N ARG A 11 4.48 -2.35 23.44
CA ARG A 11 3.23 -2.85 24.01
C ARG A 11 2.55 -1.72 24.75
N SER A 12 1.39 -1.32 24.24
CA SER A 12 0.56 -0.22 24.74
C SER A 12 -0.69 -0.70 25.46
N ASP A 13 -1.17 -1.92 25.16
CA ASP A 13 -2.43 -2.40 25.71
C ASP A 13 -2.46 -3.91 25.95
N GLN A 14 -3.29 -4.32 26.92
CA GLN A 14 -3.76 -5.69 27.08
C GLN A 14 -5.22 -5.69 27.58
N PRO A 15 -6.03 -6.74 27.30
CA PRO A 15 -7.33 -6.85 27.93
C PRO A 15 -7.24 -7.01 29.47
N GLY A 16 -7.36 -5.93 30.25
CA GLY A 16 -7.33 -6.06 31.71
C GLY A 16 -6.86 -4.84 32.49
N PRO A 17 -6.01 -5.02 33.53
CA PRO A 17 -5.50 -3.93 34.37
C PRO A 17 -4.21 -3.27 33.86
N ASP A 18 -3.84 -3.47 32.58
CA ASP A 18 -2.71 -2.86 31.86
C ASP A 18 -1.43 -2.85 32.69
N LEU A 19 -0.88 -4.06 32.88
CA LEU A 19 0.29 -4.37 33.69
C LEU A 19 1.48 -4.89 32.87
N ASP A 20 1.54 -4.67 31.56
CA ASP A 20 2.59 -5.19 30.69
C ASP A 20 3.04 -4.18 29.63
N GLU A 21 2.85 -2.89 29.89
CA GLU A 21 3.27 -1.83 28.98
C GLU A 21 4.79 -1.77 28.90
N TYR A 22 5.32 -1.71 27.67
CA TYR A 22 6.74 -1.44 27.48
C TYR A 22 7.08 -0.85 26.12
N LEU A 23 8.29 -0.31 26.07
CA LEU A 23 8.94 0.20 24.88
C LEU A 23 10.33 -0.43 24.77
N GLU A 24 10.68 -0.84 23.57
CA GLU A 24 12.03 -1.25 23.22
C GLU A 24 12.60 -0.38 22.10
N ILE A 25 13.83 0.12 22.33
CA ILE A 25 14.59 0.90 21.36
C ILE A 25 15.76 0.07 20.85
N GLY A 26 15.84 -0.08 19.53
CA GLY A 26 16.93 -0.75 18.84
C GLY A 26 18.03 0.20 18.40
N GLY A 27 19.27 -0.27 18.36
CA GLY A 27 20.39 0.48 17.79
C GLY A 27 21.75 -0.21 17.91
N PRO A 28 22.83 0.42 17.42
CA PRO A 28 24.16 -0.14 17.57
C PRO A 28 24.56 -0.23 19.05
N PRO A 29 25.13 -1.37 19.52
CA PRO A 29 25.58 -1.53 20.89
C PRO A 29 26.53 -0.41 21.35
N GLY A 30 26.31 0.11 22.55
CA GLY A 30 27.09 1.20 23.13
C GLY A 30 26.71 2.61 22.63
N THR A 31 25.67 2.74 21.79
CA THR A 31 25.15 4.04 21.36
C THR A 31 24.59 4.81 22.55
N SER A 32 25.05 6.03 22.75
CA SER A 32 24.58 6.92 23.81
C SER A 32 23.19 7.44 23.49
N LEU A 33 22.28 7.38 24.46
CA LEU A 33 20.93 7.95 24.38
C LEU A 33 20.86 9.40 24.91
N ALA A 34 22.01 10.01 25.24
CA ALA A 34 22.05 11.39 25.72
C ALA A 34 21.30 12.37 24.80
N GLY A 35 20.30 13.05 25.36
CA GLY A 35 19.44 13.98 24.60
C GLY A 35 18.34 13.31 23.79
N VAL A 36 18.21 11.98 23.83
CA VAL A 36 17.13 11.24 23.18
C VAL A 36 15.96 11.08 24.14
N PHE A 37 14.76 11.31 23.62
CA PHE A 37 13.50 11.15 24.33
C PHE A 37 12.56 10.27 23.52
N TYR A 38 11.77 9.49 24.22
CA TYR A 38 10.56 8.91 23.65
C TYR A 38 9.38 9.77 24.07
N ILE A 39 8.52 10.14 23.14
CA ILE A 39 7.32 10.92 23.41
C ILE A 39 6.10 10.27 22.77
N VAL A 40 4.94 10.54 23.35
CA VAL A 40 3.63 10.09 22.85
C VAL A 40 2.77 11.31 22.58
N ILE A 41 2.10 11.30 21.42
CA ILE A 41 1.16 12.33 20.98
C ILE A 41 -0.22 11.70 20.79
N SER A 42 -1.24 12.24 21.46
CA SER A 42 -2.65 11.83 21.32
C SER A 42 -3.63 13.02 21.54
N ASP A 43 -4.86 12.77 21.99
CA ASP A 43 -5.97 13.71 22.15
C ASP A 43 -5.99 14.48 23.50
N GLY A 44 -5.28 13.94 24.49
CA GLY A 44 -5.34 14.33 25.89
C GLY A 44 -6.74 14.41 26.50
N GLY A 45 -6.82 14.39 27.83
CA GLY A 45 -8.09 14.31 28.58
C GLY A 45 -9.14 15.43 28.37
N ALA A 46 -8.97 16.34 27.39
CA ALA A 46 -9.92 17.38 27.01
C ALA A 46 -10.33 17.40 25.51
N GLY A 47 -9.90 16.44 24.68
CA GLY A 47 -10.45 16.17 23.34
C GLY A 47 -9.98 17.08 22.21
N GLY A 48 -8.67 17.30 22.09
CA GLY A 48 -8.03 17.99 20.96
C GLY A 48 -6.71 17.29 20.60
N ALA A 49 -6.49 17.02 19.32
CA ALA A 49 -5.35 16.22 18.88
C ALA A 49 -4.02 16.98 19.05
N GLY A 50 -2.92 16.26 19.24
CA GLY A 50 -1.58 16.85 19.28
C GLY A 50 -0.99 17.05 20.68
N ASN A 51 -1.70 16.64 21.74
CA ASN A 51 -1.22 16.74 23.12
C ASN A 51 -0.06 15.78 23.37
N ILE A 52 0.95 16.25 24.10
CA ILE A 52 2.05 15.40 24.58
C ILE A 52 1.63 14.69 25.87
N GLU A 53 1.28 13.41 25.78
CA GLU A 53 0.80 12.59 26.91
C GLU A 53 1.95 11.90 27.66
N ALA A 54 3.04 11.57 26.96
CA ALA A 54 4.21 10.98 27.60
C ALA A 54 5.50 11.60 27.08
N ALA A 55 6.49 11.72 27.97
CA ALA A 55 7.85 12.10 27.61
C ALA A 55 8.88 11.43 28.54
N ILE A 56 9.63 10.48 27.97
CA ILE A 56 10.62 9.68 28.67
C ILE A 56 12.02 10.10 28.22
N ASN A 57 12.82 10.65 29.14
CA ASN A 57 14.23 10.94 28.87
C ASN A 57 15.06 9.66 28.90
N LEU A 58 15.33 9.09 27.73
CA LEU A 58 16.13 7.87 27.60
C LEU A 58 17.62 8.11 27.90
N GLY A 59 18.11 9.34 27.70
CA GLY A 59 19.50 9.70 27.94
C GLY A 59 19.88 9.91 29.41
N ASN A 60 18.91 10.30 30.22
CA ASN A 60 19.05 10.39 31.67
C ASN A 60 17.80 9.82 32.36
N PRO A 61 17.65 8.48 32.35
CA PRO A 61 16.51 7.79 32.94
C PRO A 61 16.23 8.24 34.37
N SER A 62 17.27 8.33 35.20
CA SER A 62 17.15 8.71 36.61
C SER A 62 16.58 10.11 36.90
N ALA A 63 16.50 10.99 35.90
CA ALA A 63 15.96 12.34 36.05
C ALA A 63 14.46 12.45 35.73
N ASN A 64 13.85 11.40 35.20
CA ASN A 64 12.44 11.39 34.93
C ASN A 64 11.64 11.31 36.26
N PRO A 65 10.52 12.05 36.38
CA PRO A 65 9.80 12.23 37.65
C PRO A 65 9.16 10.96 38.22
N PHE A 66 8.98 9.93 37.40
CA PHE A 66 8.14 8.76 37.69
C PHE A 66 8.95 7.45 37.77
N PHE A 67 10.25 7.52 38.10
CA PHE A 67 11.16 6.39 37.95
C PHE A 67 11.42 5.65 39.25
N LEU A 68 11.30 4.33 39.21
CA LEU A 68 11.64 3.44 40.33
C LEU A 68 13.08 2.95 40.27
N SER A 69 13.59 2.67 39.07
CA SER A 69 15.00 2.30 38.84
C SER A 69 15.42 2.50 37.39
N GLY A 70 16.71 2.82 37.19
CA GLY A 70 17.34 2.92 35.88
C GLY A 70 18.76 3.49 35.97
N PRO A 71 19.54 3.49 34.88
CA PRO A 71 20.89 4.04 34.89
C PRO A 71 20.89 5.58 34.94
N GLU A 72 21.98 6.17 35.44
CA GLU A 72 22.19 7.64 35.38
C GLU A 72 22.38 8.14 33.93
N VAL A 73 22.82 7.26 33.02
CA VAL A 73 23.04 7.54 31.60
C VAL A 73 22.53 6.36 30.78
N GLY A 74 21.58 6.60 29.88
CA GLY A 74 21.09 5.57 28.97
C GLY A 74 22.04 5.30 27.82
N VAL A 75 22.26 4.02 27.53
CA VAL A 75 23.11 3.53 26.45
C VAL A 75 22.49 2.23 25.93
N ILE A 76 22.45 2.06 24.61
CA ILE A 76 22.04 0.79 23.99
C ILE A 76 22.93 -0.35 24.48
N GLY A 77 22.31 -1.43 24.96
CA GLY A 77 22.97 -2.60 25.53
C GLY A 77 23.84 -3.37 24.53
N GLU A 78 24.59 -4.35 25.03
CA GLU A 78 25.42 -5.23 24.18
C GLU A 78 24.59 -6.10 23.22
N ASN A 79 23.33 -6.36 23.58
CA ASN A 79 22.32 -7.03 22.74
C ASN A 79 21.76 -6.12 21.64
N GLY A 80 22.08 -4.82 21.63
CA GLY A 80 21.56 -3.86 20.64
C GLY A 80 20.22 -3.24 21.02
N LEU A 81 19.75 -3.44 22.25
CA LEU A 81 18.43 -3.00 22.71
C LEU A 81 18.56 -2.10 23.96
N PHE A 82 17.58 -1.24 24.17
CA PHE A 82 17.35 -0.52 25.42
C PHE A 82 15.86 -0.55 25.74
N THR A 83 15.53 -1.03 26.92
CA THR A 83 14.17 -1.42 27.27
C THR A 83 13.61 -0.57 28.41
N VAL A 84 12.39 -0.08 28.24
CA VAL A 84 11.65 0.70 29.23
C VAL A 84 10.35 -0.04 29.50
N GLY A 85 10.10 -0.39 30.76
CA GLY A 85 8.92 -1.17 31.09
C GLY A 85 8.25 -0.74 32.38
N GLU A 86 7.04 -1.25 32.51
CA GLU A 86 6.14 -1.01 33.61
C GLU A 86 6.56 -1.75 34.91
N ALA A 87 6.67 -1.04 36.03
CA ALA A 87 7.05 -1.63 37.31
C ALA A 87 5.93 -2.37 38.06
N GLY A 88 6.23 -3.59 38.48
CA GLY A 88 5.24 -4.44 39.14
C GLY A 88 4.28 -5.13 38.17
N GLY A 89 4.58 -5.02 36.88
CA GLY A 89 3.88 -5.68 35.79
C GLY A 89 4.11 -7.20 35.68
N LEU A 90 3.66 -7.79 34.58
CA LEU A 90 3.74 -9.23 34.29
C LEU A 90 5.19 -9.71 34.06
N PHE A 91 6.07 -8.82 33.63
CA PHE A 91 7.48 -9.13 33.35
C PHE A 91 8.33 -9.09 34.62
N ALA A 92 9.38 -9.92 34.66
CA ALA A 92 10.24 -10.05 35.84
C ALA A 92 11.12 -8.81 36.06
N ASP A 93 11.28 -8.39 37.33
CA ASP A 93 12.25 -7.37 37.74
C ASP A 93 13.65 -7.69 37.18
N GLY A 94 14.21 -6.76 36.39
CA GLY A 94 15.54 -6.87 35.77
C GLY A 94 15.56 -7.22 34.28
N LEU A 95 14.38 -7.31 33.65
CA LEU A 95 14.26 -7.38 32.18
C LEU A 95 14.48 -6.03 31.49
N PHE A 96 13.98 -4.96 32.12
CA PHE A 96 14.08 -3.62 31.57
C PHE A 96 15.27 -2.84 32.13
N ASP A 97 15.92 -2.06 31.28
CA ASP A 97 16.95 -1.09 31.69
C ASP A 97 16.34 0.02 32.56
N VAL A 98 15.07 0.31 32.33
CA VAL A 98 14.31 1.36 32.99
C VAL A 98 12.96 0.84 33.47
N MET A 99 12.62 1.15 34.72
CA MET A 99 11.30 0.88 35.30
C MET A 99 10.60 2.18 35.73
N GLY A 100 9.41 2.43 35.16
CA GLY A 100 8.54 3.56 35.48
C GLY A 100 7.42 3.22 36.47
N SER A 101 6.83 4.24 37.12
CA SER A 101 5.55 4.18 37.85
C SER A 101 4.93 5.57 38.02
N GLU A 102 3.67 5.76 37.63
CA GLU A 102 2.94 7.03 37.81
C GLU A 102 2.20 7.12 39.17
N PRO A 103 1.87 8.34 39.66
CA PRO A 103 1.26 8.55 40.98
C PRO A 103 -0.22 8.16 41.10
N GLU A 104 -0.97 8.05 39.99
CA GLU A 104 -2.43 7.83 39.98
C GLU A 104 -2.89 6.42 39.59
N GLY A 105 -1.97 5.45 39.47
CA GLY A 105 -2.32 4.02 39.51
C GLY A 105 -2.39 3.26 38.19
N GLY A 106 -1.81 3.79 37.10
CA GLY A 106 -1.23 3.06 35.96
C GLY A 106 0.28 3.40 35.90
N ILE A 107 1.11 2.68 35.14
CA ILE A 107 2.55 2.61 35.44
C ILE A 107 3.47 3.01 34.25
N ILE A 108 3.02 3.06 32.99
CA ILE A 108 3.51 3.99 31.92
C ILE A 108 2.34 4.30 30.99
N ASP A 109 1.69 5.45 31.11
CA ASP A 109 0.52 5.77 30.27
C ASP A 109 0.94 6.05 28.81
N PHE A 110 0.86 5.02 27.97
CA PHE A 110 1.08 5.15 26.53
C PHE A 110 -0.19 5.59 25.80
N GLU A 111 -1.33 5.66 26.50
CA GLU A 111 -2.67 5.75 25.92
C GLU A 111 -2.99 4.56 24.98
N ASN A 112 -4.20 4.02 25.08
CA ASN A 112 -4.62 2.80 24.38
C ASN A 112 -6.05 2.82 23.83
N ASP A 113 -6.76 3.94 23.93
CA ASP A 113 -8.18 4.02 23.56
C ASP A 113 -8.39 4.66 22.17
N ASP A 114 -7.47 5.49 21.68
CA ASP A 114 -7.57 6.22 20.40
C ASP A 114 -6.28 6.07 19.55
N ASN A 115 -6.16 6.80 18.42
CA ASN A 115 -4.94 6.79 17.62
C ASN A 115 -3.78 7.47 18.34
N VAL A 116 -2.71 6.71 18.58
CA VAL A 116 -1.55 7.20 19.32
C VAL A 116 -0.32 7.26 18.42
N THR A 117 0.37 8.41 18.41
CA THR A 117 1.65 8.54 17.71
C THR A 117 2.81 8.48 18.69
N HIS A 118 3.68 7.49 18.52
CA HIS A 118 4.92 7.31 19.25
C HIS A 118 6.10 7.87 18.47
N LEU A 119 6.92 8.72 19.10
CA LEU A 119 8.08 9.33 18.45
C LEU A 119 9.34 9.14 19.30
N LEU A 120 10.43 8.79 18.63
CA LEU A 120 11.77 8.91 19.16
C LEU A 120 12.36 10.24 18.67
N VAL A 121 12.67 11.15 19.59
CA VAL A 121 13.08 12.53 19.25
C VAL A 121 14.37 12.96 19.97
N THR A 122 15.00 14.03 19.50
CA THR A 122 16.15 14.65 20.17
C THR A 122 15.81 15.98 20.84
N ASN A 123 16.36 16.20 22.02
CA ASN A 123 16.31 17.44 22.79
C ASN A 123 14.89 17.95 23.03
N PHE A 124 14.01 17.08 23.50
CA PHE A 124 12.65 17.46 23.87
C PHE A 124 12.64 18.54 24.98
N THR A 125 11.76 19.53 24.83
CA THR A 125 11.61 20.71 25.70
C THR A 125 10.16 20.98 26.11
N GLY A 126 9.23 20.15 25.64
CA GLY A 126 7.81 20.28 25.96
C GLY A 126 7.49 19.87 27.39
N THR A 127 6.22 19.94 27.75
CA THR A 127 5.71 19.55 29.05
C THR A 127 4.53 18.61 28.84
N VAL A 128 4.60 17.43 29.45
CA VAL A 128 3.50 16.44 29.46
C VAL A 128 2.20 17.08 29.97
N ASP A 129 1.07 16.75 29.34
CA ASP A 129 -0.30 17.24 29.58
C ASP A 129 -0.48 18.77 29.41
N VAL A 130 0.48 19.44 28.78
CA VAL A 130 0.50 20.91 28.65
C VAL A 130 0.92 21.35 27.25
N SER A 131 1.93 20.69 26.68
CA SER A 131 2.39 20.93 25.32
C SER A 131 1.42 20.31 24.33
N ASP A 132 1.03 21.12 23.36
CA ASP A 132 0.17 20.76 22.24
C ASP A 132 0.91 21.09 20.94
N ALA A 133 1.16 20.05 20.14
CA ALA A 133 1.90 20.09 18.89
C ALA A 133 1.02 20.45 17.69
N ASP A 134 -0.29 20.23 17.76
CA ASP A 134 -1.28 20.51 16.70
C ASP A 134 -2.33 21.47 17.25
N THR A 135 -1.90 22.71 17.42
CA THR A 135 -2.66 23.74 18.14
C THR A 135 -3.97 24.15 17.48
N ASN A 136 -4.26 23.62 16.30
CA ASN A 136 -5.43 23.95 15.51
C ASN A 136 -6.30 22.72 15.12
N ASP A 137 -5.90 21.52 15.56
CA ASP A 137 -6.57 20.24 15.33
C ASP A 137 -6.79 19.91 13.83
N ASP A 138 -5.84 20.24 12.95
CA ASP A 138 -5.93 19.92 11.51
C ASP A 138 -5.17 18.66 11.07
N GLY A 139 -4.58 17.95 12.02
CA GLY A 139 -3.77 16.75 11.79
C GLY A 139 -2.37 17.06 11.30
N ILE A 140 -1.90 18.31 11.45
CA ILE A 140 -0.56 18.73 11.08
C ILE A 140 0.14 19.31 12.31
N ILE A 141 1.38 18.89 12.55
CA ILE A 141 2.20 19.47 13.61
C ILE A 141 2.50 20.95 13.30
N ASP A 142 1.91 21.84 14.10
CA ASP A 142 2.12 23.28 14.11
C ASP A 142 3.39 23.69 14.86
N VAL A 143 3.66 23.03 15.97
CA VAL A 143 4.70 23.39 16.94
C VAL A 143 5.51 22.17 17.31
N THR A 144 6.83 22.27 17.17
CA THR A 144 7.76 21.23 17.59
C THR A 144 8.38 21.60 18.93
N PHE A 145 8.44 20.60 19.82
CA PHE A 145 9.11 20.72 21.12
C PHE A 145 10.44 19.96 21.16
N TRP A 146 10.93 19.52 20.01
CA TRP A 146 12.13 18.72 19.81
C TRP A 146 12.93 19.24 18.61
N ASP A 147 14.21 18.90 18.53
CA ASP A 147 15.10 19.32 17.44
C ASP A 147 14.95 18.46 16.17
N ALA A 148 14.70 17.16 16.32
CA ALA A 148 14.57 16.21 15.23
C ALA A 148 13.80 14.95 15.67
N ILE A 149 13.11 14.33 14.71
CA ILE A 149 12.53 12.99 14.84
C ILE A 149 13.59 12.00 14.35
N LEU A 150 13.90 11.00 15.16
CA LEU A 150 14.79 9.88 14.83
C LEU A 150 14.02 8.70 14.26
N ASP A 151 12.82 8.46 14.78
CA ASP A 151 11.89 7.43 14.32
C ASP A 151 10.48 7.71 14.83
N SER A 152 9.46 7.19 14.18
CA SER A 152 8.06 7.37 14.60
C SER A 152 7.14 6.29 14.05
N VAL A 153 6.07 5.99 14.78
CA VAL A 153 5.00 5.09 14.37
C VAL A 153 3.68 5.54 15.00
N THR A 154 2.59 5.49 14.24
CA THR A 154 1.24 5.69 14.77
C THR A 154 0.54 4.34 14.88
N LEU A 155 0.02 4.00 16.06
CA LEU A 155 -0.93 2.91 16.24
C LEU A 155 -2.30 3.46 15.84
N PHE A 156 -2.90 2.85 14.83
CA PHE A 156 -3.92 3.51 14.02
C PHE A 156 -5.15 2.65 13.78
N ASP A 157 -6.31 3.19 14.13
CA ASP A 157 -7.65 2.83 13.72
C ASP A 157 -8.22 3.94 12.80
N PRO A 158 -8.56 3.64 11.54
CA PRO A 158 -9.13 4.62 10.61
C PRO A 158 -10.53 5.12 10.99
N THR A 159 -11.18 4.51 11.99
CA THR A 159 -12.50 4.89 12.49
C THR A 159 -12.42 5.92 13.62
N GLU A 160 -11.27 6.06 14.26
CA GLU A 160 -11.05 7.03 15.33
C GLU A 160 -10.75 8.44 14.77
N PRO A 161 -11.20 9.51 15.47
CA PRO A 161 -11.12 10.88 14.96
C PRO A 161 -9.74 11.50 15.12
N ILE A 162 -8.81 10.84 15.82
CA ILE A 162 -7.48 11.35 16.12
C ILE A 162 -6.55 11.12 14.92
N PRO A 163 -5.88 12.17 14.41
CA PRO A 163 -5.01 12.06 13.24
C PRO A 163 -3.70 11.32 13.55
N ALA A 164 -3.13 10.69 12.53
CA ALA A 164 -1.78 10.15 12.58
C ALA A 164 -0.74 11.26 12.35
N TYR A 165 0.26 11.35 13.22
CA TYR A 165 1.39 12.28 13.08
C TYR A 165 2.69 11.61 12.60
N SER A 166 2.63 10.31 12.25
CA SER A 166 3.70 9.56 11.60
C SER A 166 3.29 9.18 10.18
N ASP A 167 4.25 9.16 9.25
CA ASP A 167 4.06 8.59 7.91
C ASP A 167 3.97 7.04 7.95
N VAL A 168 4.36 6.44 9.08
CA VAL A 168 4.25 5.00 9.34
C VAL A 168 3.08 4.77 10.28
N THR A 169 2.00 4.18 9.77
CA THR A 169 0.84 3.77 10.55
C THR A 169 0.77 2.24 10.63
N VAL A 170 0.30 1.72 11.76
CA VAL A 170 0.16 0.30 12.01
C VAL A 170 -1.22 0.04 12.59
N THR A 171 -2.00 -0.83 11.94
CA THR A 171 -3.37 -1.19 12.32
C THR A 171 -3.42 -2.67 12.64
N ALA A 172 -4.19 -3.06 13.67
CA ALA A 172 -4.37 -4.46 14.00
C ALA A 172 -5.13 -5.21 12.88
N PRO A 173 -5.01 -6.54 12.78
CA PRO A 173 -5.82 -7.33 11.85
C PRO A 173 -7.34 -7.15 12.00
N SER A 174 -7.81 -6.75 13.20
CA SER A 174 -9.22 -6.44 13.46
C SER A 174 -9.70 -5.12 12.83
N GLY A 175 -8.75 -4.22 12.51
CA GLY A 175 -9.02 -2.84 12.08
C GLY A 175 -8.89 -1.80 13.21
N ASP A 176 -8.72 -2.25 14.46
CA ASP A 176 -8.61 -1.38 15.63
C ASP A 176 -7.14 -0.96 15.90
N VAL A 177 -6.94 -0.08 16.89
CA VAL A 177 -5.62 0.29 17.40
C VAL A 177 -4.92 -0.96 17.95
N PRO A 178 -3.69 -1.30 17.52
CA PRO A 178 -2.99 -2.48 18.02
C PRO A 178 -2.48 -2.28 19.44
N GLY A 179 -2.66 -3.31 20.30
CA GLY A 179 -2.09 -3.30 21.66
C GLY A 179 -0.61 -3.70 21.73
N HIS A 180 -0.11 -4.37 20.69
CA HIS A 180 1.28 -4.80 20.58
C HIS A 180 1.76 -4.71 19.12
N ILE A 181 2.93 -4.09 18.92
CA ILE A 181 3.63 -4.03 17.64
C ILE A 181 5.12 -4.33 17.81
N PHE A 182 5.74 -4.93 16.80
CA PHE A 182 7.17 -5.19 16.78
C PHE A 182 7.74 -5.13 15.36
N ILE A 183 9.01 -4.77 15.19
CA ILE A 183 9.67 -4.85 13.89
C ILE A 183 9.95 -6.31 13.56
N ASN A 184 9.47 -6.77 12.41
CA ASN A 184 9.86 -8.05 11.86
C ASN A 184 11.30 -7.96 11.31
N PRO A 185 12.27 -8.75 11.83
CA PRO A 185 13.66 -8.67 11.39
C PRO A 185 13.88 -8.96 9.91
N LEU A 186 12.96 -9.69 9.26
CA LEU A 186 13.06 -10.05 7.85
C LEU A 186 12.67 -8.89 6.92
N THR A 187 11.57 -8.20 7.22
CA THR A 187 11.04 -7.12 6.37
C THR A 187 11.53 -5.75 6.81
N GLY A 188 11.82 -5.57 8.10
CA GLY A 188 12.08 -4.26 8.69
C GLY A 188 10.81 -3.43 8.94
N ASN A 189 9.62 -3.98 8.67
CA ASN A 189 8.34 -3.33 8.91
C ASN A 189 7.78 -3.73 10.29
N PHE A 190 6.92 -2.89 10.85
CA PHE A 190 6.14 -3.25 12.02
C PHE A 190 5.10 -4.32 11.68
N VAL A 191 4.94 -5.27 12.60
CA VAL A 191 3.87 -6.26 12.62
C VAL A 191 2.99 -5.95 13.82
N ALA A 192 1.68 -5.94 13.60
CA ALA A 192 0.68 -5.78 14.64
C ALA A 192 0.14 -7.13 15.11
N GLU A 193 -0.18 -7.22 16.39
CA GLU A 193 -0.87 -8.37 16.96
C GLU A 193 -2.23 -7.99 17.54
N GLU A 194 -3.19 -8.90 17.37
CA GLU A 194 -4.51 -8.80 17.99
C GLU A 194 -4.50 -9.60 19.31
N GLU A 195 -4.56 -8.90 20.45
CA GLU A 195 -4.72 -9.52 21.76
C GLU A 195 -6.18 -9.93 21.98
N THR A 196 -6.61 -11.04 21.36
CA THR A 196 -8.01 -11.51 21.44
C THR A 196 -8.35 -12.22 22.76
N THR A 197 -7.37 -12.62 23.57
CA THR A 197 -7.58 -13.25 24.88
C THR A 197 -6.35 -13.13 25.80
N ASP A 198 -6.50 -12.46 26.96
CA ASP A 198 -5.53 -12.55 28.09
C ASP A 198 -5.43 -14.00 28.62
N PRO A 199 -4.21 -14.50 28.92
CA PRO A 199 -4.05 -15.19 30.20
C PRO A 199 -2.65 -15.12 30.84
N GLY A 200 -1.93 -14.01 30.83
CA GLY A 200 -0.60 -13.91 31.43
C GLY A 200 0.52 -14.75 30.76
N LEU A 201 1.69 -14.12 30.66
CA LEU A 201 2.83 -14.49 29.79
C LEU A 201 2.50 -14.33 28.28
N PRO A 202 3.47 -13.88 27.46
CA PRO A 202 3.28 -13.52 26.05
C PRO A 202 2.51 -14.62 25.31
N PRO A 203 1.32 -14.35 24.74
CA PRO A 203 0.43 -15.41 24.27
C PRO A 203 1.05 -16.33 23.21
N ASN A 204 2.04 -15.85 22.44
CA ASN A 204 2.57 -16.58 21.28
C ASN A 204 4.10 -16.58 21.16
N GLY A 205 4.84 -16.09 22.17
CA GLY A 205 6.30 -15.96 22.10
C GLY A 205 6.82 -14.93 21.09
N LEU A 206 5.94 -14.01 20.67
CA LEU A 206 6.20 -12.92 19.73
C LEU A 206 6.49 -11.60 20.45
N ASP A 207 5.87 -11.40 21.62
CA ASP A 207 6.24 -10.39 22.61
C ASP A 207 7.56 -10.79 23.29
N THR A 208 8.63 -10.05 22.97
CA THR A 208 10.02 -10.44 23.17
C THR A 208 10.91 -9.43 23.90
N PRO A 209 10.45 -8.73 24.95
CA PRO A 209 11.18 -7.63 25.56
C PRO A 209 12.59 -8.03 26.01
N GLY A 210 13.59 -7.28 25.57
CA GLY A 210 15.01 -7.48 25.84
C GLY A 210 15.67 -8.58 24.99
N THR A 211 14.94 -9.18 24.05
CA THR A 211 15.41 -10.23 23.15
C THR A 211 15.12 -9.89 21.69
N ALA A 212 15.69 -10.64 20.75
CA ALA A 212 15.46 -10.37 19.33
C ALA A 212 14.04 -10.79 18.92
N ASN A 213 13.34 -9.90 18.22
CA ASN A 213 12.01 -10.16 17.65
C ASN A 213 12.01 -11.42 16.78
N VAL A 214 10.84 -12.05 16.70
CA VAL A 214 10.63 -13.22 15.86
C VAL A 214 10.51 -12.82 14.39
N GLU A 215 11.17 -13.57 13.53
CA GLU A 215 10.99 -13.47 12.08
C GLU A 215 9.65 -14.10 11.68
N ILE A 216 8.73 -13.27 11.18
CA ILE A 216 7.47 -13.72 10.59
C ILE A 216 7.64 -13.69 9.07
N GLN A 217 7.36 -14.80 8.40
CA GLN A 217 7.33 -14.79 6.94
C GLN A 217 6.12 -13.95 6.51
N PRO A 218 6.32 -12.88 5.71
CA PRO A 218 5.21 -12.07 5.23
C PRO A 218 4.24 -12.95 4.46
N LEU A 219 2.95 -12.65 4.59
CA LEU A 219 1.94 -13.33 3.79
C LEU A 219 2.09 -12.84 2.35
N ILE A 220 2.64 -13.71 1.49
CA ILE A 220 2.75 -13.46 0.04
C ILE A 220 1.75 -14.38 -0.66
N ASN A 221 0.83 -13.77 -1.39
CA ASN A 221 -0.21 -14.48 -2.12
C ASN A 221 -0.09 -14.25 -3.61
N ILE A 222 -0.56 -15.22 -4.38
CA ILE A 222 -0.90 -15.02 -5.79
C ILE A 222 -2.11 -14.08 -5.81
N ASN A 223 -1.97 -12.92 -6.45
CA ASN A 223 -2.97 -11.86 -6.43
C ASN A 223 -3.75 -11.79 -7.74
N GLU A 224 -3.05 -11.74 -8.87
CA GLU A 224 -3.63 -11.64 -10.20
C GLU A 224 -2.81 -12.50 -11.19
N ILE A 225 -3.50 -13.22 -12.08
CA ILE A 225 -2.88 -13.99 -13.16
C ILE A 225 -3.65 -13.74 -14.44
N ARG A 226 -2.98 -13.21 -15.45
CA ARG A 226 -3.40 -13.31 -16.85
C ARG A 226 -2.64 -14.44 -17.53
N ASN A 227 -3.39 -15.38 -18.09
CA ASN A 227 -2.85 -16.52 -18.83
C ASN A 227 -3.28 -16.57 -20.30
N ASP A 228 -4.34 -15.83 -20.70
CA ASP A 228 -4.82 -15.83 -22.09
C ASP A 228 -5.59 -14.54 -22.43
N GLN A 229 -5.67 -14.24 -23.72
CA GLN A 229 -6.42 -13.12 -24.28
C GLN A 229 -6.68 -13.26 -25.79
N ASP A 230 -7.49 -12.36 -26.35
CA ASP A 230 -7.60 -12.18 -27.79
C ASP A 230 -6.28 -11.66 -28.40
N GLY A 231 -5.75 -12.38 -29.40
CA GLY A 231 -4.63 -11.88 -30.22
C GLY A 231 -3.34 -12.68 -30.01
N PRO A 232 -2.16 -12.04 -30.06
CA PRO A 232 -0.91 -12.65 -29.60
C PRO A 232 -0.97 -12.93 -28.09
N ASP A 233 -0.40 -14.07 -27.72
CA ASP A 233 -0.11 -14.46 -26.34
C ASP A 233 1.19 -13.74 -25.96
N ASP A 234 1.08 -12.46 -25.56
CA ASP A 234 2.22 -11.60 -25.23
C ASP A 234 1.98 -10.62 -24.08
N ASN A 235 0.91 -10.83 -23.31
CA ASN A 235 0.54 -10.01 -22.16
C ASN A 235 0.12 -10.84 -20.94
N GLU A 236 0.67 -12.05 -20.83
CA GLU A 236 0.54 -12.88 -19.65
C GLU A 236 1.34 -12.24 -18.52
N PHE A 237 0.81 -12.34 -17.31
CA PHE A 237 1.50 -11.87 -16.11
C PHE A 237 1.06 -12.62 -14.88
N LEU A 238 1.96 -12.66 -13.90
CA LEU A 238 1.72 -13.01 -12.52
C LEU A 238 1.93 -11.76 -11.68
N GLU A 239 0.96 -11.44 -10.85
CA GLU A 239 1.10 -10.50 -9.75
C GLU A 239 1.06 -11.24 -8.42
N LEU A 240 2.06 -10.97 -7.58
CA LEU A 240 2.03 -11.30 -6.17
C LEU A 240 1.65 -10.07 -5.35
N ALA A 241 0.93 -10.28 -4.26
CA ALA A 241 0.62 -9.22 -3.31
C ALA A 241 0.89 -9.67 -1.87
N GLY A 242 1.18 -8.69 -1.02
CA GLY A 242 1.47 -8.87 0.40
C GLY A 242 1.98 -7.57 1.02
N GLU A 243 2.72 -7.70 2.11
CA GLU A 243 3.29 -6.53 2.80
C GLU A 243 4.27 -5.75 1.90
N PRO A 244 4.16 -4.41 1.81
CA PRO A 244 5.12 -3.58 1.08
C PRO A 244 6.58 -3.87 1.44
N ASN A 245 7.46 -3.92 0.45
CA ASN A 245 8.88 -4.26 0.60
C ASN A 245 9.18 -5.68 1.13
N ALA A 246 8.18 -6.57 1.21
CA ALA A 246 8.42 -7.94 1.64
C ALA A 246 9.37 -8.67 0.68
N PRO A 247 10.41 -9.34 1.19
CA PRO A 247 11.36 -10.04 0.34
C PRO A 247 10.79 -11.36 -0.16
N LEU A 248 11.11 -11.70 -1.42
CA LEU A 248 10.65 -12.93 -2.08
C LEU A 248 11.73 -14.02 -2.13
N ASN A 249 12.92 -13.75 -1.59
CA ASN A 249 14.06 -14.66 -1.70
C ASN A 249 13.77 -16.03 -1.09
N GLY A 250 14.13 -17.09 -1.81
CA GLY A 250 13.85 -18.47 -1.39
C GLY A 250 12.46 -18.99 -1.77
N LEU A 251 11.61 -18.15 -2.37
CA LEU A 251 10.36 -18.58 -2.99
C LEU A 251 10.59 -19.02 -4.44
N THR A 252 9.68 -19.83 -4.95
CA THR A 252 9.62 -20.24 -6.37
C THR A 252 8.16 -20.27 -6.79
N TYR A 253 7.89 -19.71 -7.97
CA TYR A 253 6.60 -19.85 -8.62
C TYR A 253 6.65 -21.01 -9.62
N LEU A 254 5.61 -21.84 -9.63
CA LEU A 254 5.50 -23.07 -10.39
C LEU A 254 4.18 -23.10 -11.16
N VAL A 255 4.19 -23.66 -12.36
CA VAL A 255 2.99 -24.10 -13.09
C VAL A 255 3.11 -25.60 -13.32
N LEU A 256 2.08 -26.34 -12.90
CA LEU A 256 1.92 -27.76 -13.16
C LEU A 256 0.86 -27.96 -14.24
N GLY A 257 1.23 -28.63 -15.31
CA GLY A 257 0.37 -28.93 -16.46
C GLY A 257 0.43 -30.41 -16.85
N ASP A 258 0.31 -30.68 -18.16
CA ASP A 258 0.60 -31.99 -18.76
C ASP A 258 1.98 -32.05 -19.41
N GLY A 259 2.55 -33.25 -19.42
CA GLY A 259 3.68 -33.58 -20.27
C GLY A 259 3.56 -34.98 -20.89
N ASP A 260 4.67 -35.50 -21.42
CA ASP A 260 4.75 -36.80 -22.11
C ASP A 260 4.23 -37.99 -21.26
N GLY A 261 4.20 -37.84 -19.92
CA GLY A 261 3.76 -38.82 -18.94
C GLY A 261 2.28 -38.75 -18.56
N GLY A 262 1.63 -37.60 -18.75
CA GLY A 262 0.31 -37.31 -18.16
C GLY A 262 0.31 -35.98 -17.40
N SER A 263 -0.45 -35.87 -16.31
CA SER A 263 -0.60 -34.64 -15.50
C SER A 263 0.47 -34.52 -14.42
N GLY A 264 0.66 -33.32 -13.87
CA GLY A 264 1.56 -33.09 -12.73
C GLY A 264 3.00 -32.82 -13.13
N VAL A 265 3.24 -32.49 -14.40
CA VAL A 265 4.55 -32.11 -14.91
C VAL A 265 4.80 -30.63 -14.65
N ILE A 266 6.02 -30.28 -14.25
CA ILE A 266 6.43 -28.88 -14.06
C ILE A 266 6.70 -28.25 -15.43
N GLU A 267 5.77 -27.41 -15.90
CA GLU A 267 5.86 -26.76 -17.23
C GLU A 267 6.51 -25.37 -17.17
N PHE A 268 6.52 -24.77 -15.98
CA PHE A 268 7.21 -23.51 -15.74
C PHE A 268 7.66 -23.42 -14.29
N ALA A 269 8.91 -23.03 -14.08
CA ALA A 269 9.41 -22.70 -12.76
C ALA A 269 10.37 -21.51 -12.81
N PHE A 270 10.18 -20.54 -11.90
CA PHE A 270 11.22 -19.54 -11.64
C PHE A 270 11.38 -19.26 -10.15
N THR A 271 12.63 -19.13 -9.74
CA THR A 271 13.01 -18.83 -8.36
C THR A 271 13.31 -17.34 -8.23
N PHE A 272 12.76 -16.73 -7.18
CA PHE A 272 13.02 -15.35 -6.82
C PHE A 272 14.44 -15.20 -6.24
N THR A 273 15.07 -14.08 -6.52
CA THR A 273 16.44 -13.73 -6.11
C THR A 273 16.43 -12.87 -4.86
N ASP A 274 17.61 -12.68 -4.25
CA ASP A 274 17.79 -11.82 -3.07
C ASP A 274 17.45 -10.34 -3.30
N THR A 275 17.22 -9.92 -4.55
CA THR A 275 16.81 -8.55 -4.89
C THR A 275 15.33 -8.41 -5.24
N ASP A 276 14.60 -9.53 -5.32
CA ASP A 276 13.17 -9.50 -5.59
C ASP A 276 12.42 -9.21 -4.28
N VAL A 277 11.70 -8.09 -4.26
CA VAL A 277 10.90 -7.60 -3.14
C VAL A 277 9.58 -7.08 -3.70
N LEU A 278 8.48 -7.18 -2.92
CA LEU A 278 7.26 -6.44 -3.23
C LEU A 278 7.57 -4.93 -3.24
N ASP A 279 6.89 -4.15 -4.06
CA ASP A 279 7.09 -2.70 -4.17
C ASP A 279 6.52 -1.93 -2.96
N GLU A 280 6.55 -0.60 -3.03
CA GLU A 280 6.02 0.27 -1.97
C GLU A 280 4.49 0.16 -1.79
N ASN A 281 3.79 -0.41 -2.76
CA ASN A 281 2.35 -0.66 -2.72
C ASN A 281 2.02 -2.10 -2.34
N GLY A 282 3.01 -2.97 -2.15
CA GLY A 282 2.82 -4.36 -1.79
C GLY A 282 2.59 -5.29 -2.99
N PHE A 283 3.04 -4.93 -4.20
CA PHE A 283 2.90 -5.75 -5.40
C PHE A 283 4.25 -6.18 -5.98
N TYR A 284 4.29 -7.35 -6.62
CA TYR A 284 5.40 -7.76 -7.49
C TYR A 284 4.84 -8.29 -8.80
N LEU A 285 5.28 -7.70 -9.90
CA LEU A 285 4.75 -7.95 -11.23
C LEU A 285 5.78 -8.65 -12.12
N ALA A 286 5.50 -9.92 -12.42
CA ALA A 286 6.22 -10.75 -13.38
C ALA A 286 5.44 -10.80 -14.70
N VAL A 287 5.98 -10.17 -15.74
CA VAL A 287 5.30 -10.03 -17.04
C VAL A 287 6.00 -10.81 -18.14
N GLU A 288 5.24 -11.15 -19.18
CA GLU A 288 5.84 -11.72 -20.36
C GLU A 288 6.61 -10.66 -21.15
N THR A 289 5.93 -9.61 -21.60
CA THR A 289 6.54 -8.48 -22.33
C THR A 289 6.10 -7.15 -21.73
N ALA A 290 7.00 -6.46 -21.03
CA ALA A 290 6.68 -5.24 -20.28
C ALA A 290 6.10 -4.14 -21.18
N ALA A 291 6.56 -4.05 -22.43
CA ALA A 291 6.10 -3.04 -23.38
C ALA A 291 4.60 -3.12 -23.73
N ASN A 292 3.94 -4.23 -23.41
CA ASN A 292 2.52 -4.45 -23.69
C ASN A 292 1.60 -4.03 -22.52
N PHE A 293 2.17 -3.68 -21.37
CA PHE A 293 1.42 -3.24 -20.20
C PHE A 293 1.39 -1.70 -20.10
N PRO A 294 0.29 -1.11 -19.59
CA PRO A 294 0.24 0.32 -19.31
C PRO A 294 1.44 0.75 -18.46
N ASN A 295 2.15 1.78 -18.92
CA ASN A 295 3.36 2.34 -18.29
C ASN A 295 4.63 1.47 -18.30
N GLY A 296 4.60 0.26 -18.87
CA GLY A 296 5.77 -0.61 -18.94
C GLY A 296 6.33 -1.01 -17.59
N ILE A 297 5.46 -1.10 -16.58
CA ILE A 297 5.82 -1.48 -15.21
C ILE A 297 6.04 -3.00 -15.19
N SER A 298 7.15 -3.42 -14.61
CA SER A 298 7.47 -4.83 -14.36
C SER A 298 8.65 -4.91 -13.39
N ASP A 299 8.59 -5.82 -12.44
CA ASP A 299 9.74 -6.20 -11.62
C ASP A 299 10.59 -7.27 -12.32
N ARG A 300 9.93 -8.12 -13.11
CA ARG A 300 10.57 -9.17 -13.90
C ARG A 300 9.91 -9.32 -15.27
N GLU A 301 10.74 -9.40 -16.30
CA GLU A 301 10.32 -9.61 -17.69
C GLU A 301 10.97 -10.90 -18.23
N PHE A 302 10.15 -11.78 -18.82
CA PHE A 302 10.62 -13.05 -19.41
C PHE A 302 10.85 -12.97 -20.92
N GLY A 303 10.24 -11.98 -21.59
CA GLY A 303 10.20 -11.81 -23.04
C GLY A 303 9.15 -12.70 -23.70
N ALA A 304 8.58 -12.22 -24.81
CA ALA A 304 7.50 -12.87 -25.55
C ALA A 304 7.67 -14.39 -25.76
N GLY A 305 6.63 -15.15 -25.41
CA GLY A 305 6.51 -16.60 -25.47
C GLY A 305 7.30 -17.38 -24.41
N ASN A 306 7.72 -16.76 -23.31
CA ASN A 306 8.51 -17.40 -22.25
C ASN A 306 7.79 -17.50 -20.90
N LEU A 307 6.62 -16.87 -20.72
CA LEU A 307 5.73 -17.16 -19.59
C LEU A 307 4.79 -18.29 -20.02
N ASN A 308 5.22 -19.55 -19.85
CA ASN A 308 4.39 -20.69 -20.18
C ASN A 308 3.40 -21.00 -19.05
N PHE A 309 2.18 -20.48 -19.14
CA PHE A 309 1.12 -20.69 -18.15
C PHE A 309 0.12 -21.79 -18.51
N GLU A 310 0.36 -22.55 -19.60
CA GLU A 310 -0.50 -23.68 -20.00
C GLU A 310 -1.98 -23.29 -20.21
N ASN A 311 -2.23 -22.34 -21.12
CA ASN A 311 -3.53 -21.71 -21.28
C ASN A 311 -4.59 -22.49 -22.08
N ASP A 312 -4.25 -23.65 -22.66
CA ASP A 312 -5.20 -24.49 -23.42
C ASP A 312 -5.74 -25.71 -22.63
N GLN A 313 -5.25 -25.94 -21.41
CA GLN A 313 -5.63 -27.07 -20.54
C GLN A 313 -5.79 -26.67 -19.07
N ASN A 314 -6.19 -27.60 -18.20
CA ASN A 314 -6.20 -27.30 -16.77
C ASN A 314 -4.74 -27.20 -16.28
N ALA A 315 -4.43 -26.14 -15.53
CA ALA A 315 -3.11 -25.89 -14.98
C ALA A 315 -3.20 -25.51 -13.51
N THR A 316 -2.20 -25.91 -12.72
CA THR A 316 -2.09 -25.52 -11.30
C THR A 316 -0.92 -24.58 -11.11
N HIS A 317 -1.19 -23.39 -10.60
CA HIS A 317 -0.20 -22.37 -10.26
C HIS A 317 0.10 -22.46 -8.77
N LEU A 318 1.37 -22.46 -8.39
CA LEU A 318 1.81 -22.56 -6.99
C LEU A 318 2.90 -21.52 -6.69
N LEU A 319 2.82 -20.94 -5.50
CA LEU A 319 3.92 -20.24 -4.85
C LEU A 319 4.43 -21.12 -3.71
N VAL A 320 5.69 -21.53 -3.77
CA VAL A 320 6.28 -22.48 -2.82
C VAL A 320 7.59 -21.95 -2.24
N SER A 321 7.98 -22.46 -1.07
CA SER A 321 9.30 -22.22 -0.46
C SER A 321 10.17 -23.47 -0.52
N GLY A 322 11.49 -23.28 -0.51
CA GLY A 322 12.45 -24.39 -0.40
C GLY A 322 12.43 -25.36 -1.60
N PHE A 323 12.12 -24.85 -2.80
CA PHE A 323 12.01 -25.67 -3.99
C PHE A 323 13.34 -26.35 -4.39
N THR A 324 13.27 -27.62 -4.76
CA THR A 324 14.40 -28.47 -5.15
C THR A 324 14.15 -29.27 -6.44
N GLY A 325 13.01 -29.03 -7.10
CA GLY A 325 12.66 -29.68 -8.35
C GLY A 325 13.40 -29.08 -9.55
N PHE A 326 13.05 -29.54 -10.74
CA PHE A 326 13.64 -29.04 -11.98
C PHE A 326 12.61 -28.94 -13.11
N ASP A 327 12.66 -27.82 -13.81
CA ASP A 327 12.17 -27.60 -15.16
C ASP A 327 13.43 -27.52 -16.04
N THR A 328 13.51 -28.32 -17.11
CA THR A 328 14.65 -28.28 -18.02
C THR A 328 14.14 -28.07 -19.44
N PRO A 329 14.08 -26.81 -19.92
CA PRO A 329 13.52 -26.50 -21.23
C PRO A 329 14.07 -27.40 -22.34
N GLY A 330 13.19 -28.21 -22.95
CA GLY A 330 13.52 -29.16 -24.01
C GLY A 330 14.05 -30.53 -23.56
N ASN A 331 13.90 -30.89 -22.29
CA ASN A 331 14.05 -32.24 -21.73
C ASN A 331 12.66 -32.78 -21.30
N SER A 332 12.58 -34.01 -20.76
CA SER A 332 11.40 -34.43 -20.00
C SER A 332 11.40 -33.69 -18.67
N ASP A 333 10.54 -32.69 -18.55
CA ASP A 333 10.33 -31.96 -17.31
C ASP A 333 9.93 -32.88 -16.16
N GLN A 334 10.10 -32.41 -14.93
CA GLN A 334 9.88 -33.27 -13.78
C GLN A 334 8.38 -33.57 -13.61
N ASP A 335 8.02 -34.83 -13.80
CA ASP A 335 6.70 -35.36 -13.50
C ASP A 335 6.57 -35.64 -11.98
N LEU A 336 5.64 -34.92 -11.34
CA LEU A 336 5.36 -35.01 -9.90
C LEU A 336 4.17 -35.94 -9.58
N ASP A 337 3.37 -36.35 -10.56
CA ASP A 337 2.25 -37.30 -10.42
C ASP A 337 2.43 -38.43 -11.45
N THR A 338 3.47 -39.23 -11.22
CA THR A 338 3.93 -40.26 -12.16
C THR A 338 2.94 -41.38 -12.42
N ASN A 339 1.80 -41.37 -11.73
CA ASN A 339 0.76 -42.37 -11.80
C ASN A 339 -0.61 -41.83 -12.25
N ASP A 340 -0.72 -40.51 -12.46
CA ASP A 340 -1.90 -39.77 -12.94
C ASP A 340 -3.17 -39.91 -12.08
N ASP A 341 -3.03 -40.18 -10.77
CA ASP A 341 -4.19 -40.36 -9.88
C ASP A 341 -4.71 -39.04 -9.27
N GLY A 342 -4.07 -37.91 -9.60
CA GLY A 342 -4.43 -36.59 -9.10
C GLY A 342 -3.88 -36.32 -7.69
N ILE A 343 -2.93 -37.12 -7.22
CA ILE A 343 -2.20 -36.92 -5.98
C ILE A 343 -0.70 -36.91 -6.32
N LEU A 344 -0.01 -35.83 -5.93
CA LEU A 344 1.43 -35.73 -6.16
C LEU A 344 2.19 -36.86 -5.45
N ASP A 345 3.02 -37.58 -6.20
CA ASP A 345 3.96 -38.59 -5.71
C ASP A 345 5.22 -37.94 -5.09
N SER A 346 5.54 -36.72 -5.52
CA SER A 346 6.69 -35.94 -5.08
C SER A 346 6.34 -34.47 -4.92
N GLU A 347 6.69 -33.90 -3.78
CA GLU A 347 6.53 -32.48 -3.46
C GLU A 347 7.92 -31.89 -3.18
N PRO A 348 8.68 -31.48 -4.21
CA PRO A 348 10.06 -31.02 -4.04
C PRO A 348 10.11 -29.57 -3.51
N TRP A 349 9.33 -29.25 -2.49
CA TRP A 349 9.29 -27.98 -1.77
C TRP A 349 9.10 -28.22 -0.27
N GLU A 350 9.39 -27.21 0.55
CA GLU A 350 9.17 -27.29 2.00
C GLU A 350 7.73 -26.94 2.39
N ALA A 351 7.16 -25.92 1.74
CA ALA A 351 5.78 -25.50 1.95
C ALA A 351 5.17 -24.88 0.68
N ILE A 352 3.86 -25.01 0.56
CA ILE A 352 3.04 -24.23 -0.38
C ILE A 352 2.55 -23.00 0.40
N LEU A 353 2.88 -21.81 -0.09
CA LEU A 353 2.40 -20.55 0.47
C LEU A 353 1.03 -20.20 -0.10
N ASP A 354 0.86 -20.35 -1.41
CA ASP A 354 -0.39 -20.14 -2.10
C ASP A 354 -0.50 -21.01 -3.35
N SER A 355 -1.72 -21.31 -3.78
CA SER A 355 -1.96 -22.06 -5.02
C SER A 355 -3.36 -21.85 -5.57
N VAL A 356 -3.49 -21.90 -6.89
CA VAL A 356 -4.77 -21.83 -7.59
C VAL A 356 -4.70 -22.67 -8.87
N ALA A 357 -5.78 -23.36 -9.19
CA ALA A 357 -5.89 -24.12 -10.43
C ALA A 357 -6.90 -23.48 -11.40
N PHE A 358 -6.45 -23.26 -12.63
CA PHE A 358 -7.32 -22.91 -13.76
C PHE A 358 -8.01 -24.17 -14.26
N ILE A 359 -9.33 -24.09 -14.39
CA ILE A 359 -10.16 -25.15 -14.94
C ILE A 359 -10.65 -24.69 -16.31
N ASN A 360 -10.01 -25.17 -17.37
CA ASN A 360 -10.42 -24.88 -18.75
C ASN A 360 -11.58 -25.78 -19.20
N THR A 361 -11.60 -27.04 -18.73
CA THR A 361 -12.70 -27.96 -19.02
C THR A 361 -13.15 -28.68 -17.75
N ALA A 362 -14.41 -28.49 -17.35
CA ALA A 362 -14.95 -29.13 -16.15
C ALA A 362 -15.15 -30.65 -16.32
N GLY A 363 -14.58 -31.45 -15.43
CA GLY A 363 -14.81 -32.90 -15.36
C GLY A 363 -14.10 -33.73 -16.44
N SER A 364 -13.22 -33.11 -17.22
CA SER A 364 -12.30 -33.75 -18.17
C SER A 364 -11.12 -32.82 -18.42
N GLY A 365 -9.92 -33.34 -18.61
CA GLY A 365 -8.70 -32.53 -18.74
C GLY A 365 -7.64 -33.02 -17.76
N ASN A 366 -6.53 -32.29 -17.67
CA ASN A 366 -5.44 -32.59 -16.74
C ASN A 366 -5.93 -32.54 -15.29
N GLN A 367 -5.26 -33.33 -14.46
CA GLN A 367 -5.45 -33.26 -13.01
C GLN A 367 -5.00 -31.90 -12.50
N VAL A 368 -5.58 -31.48 -11.38
CA VAL A 368 -5.22 -30.23 -10.70
C VAL A 368 -4.81 -30.53 -9.27
N TYR A 369 -3.86 -29.75 -8.77
CA TYR A 369 -3.18 -30.01 -7.51
C TYR A 369 -3.36 -28.87 -6.49
N SER A 370 -4.38 -28.02 -6.72
CA SER A 370 -4.86 -27.04 -5.74
C SER A 370 -6.28 -27.35 -5.31
N SER A 371 -6.56 -27.08 -4.03
CA SER A 371 -7.93 -27.07 -3.49
C SER A 371 -8.74 -25.84 -3.91
N VAL A 372 -8.06 -24.78 -4.37
CA VAL A 372 -8.67 -23.57 -4.92
C VAL A 372 -8.69 -23.70 -6.43
N THR A 373 -9.87 -23.76 -7.00
CA THR A 373 -10.07 -23.93 -8.45
C THR A 373 -10.91 -22.79 -9.00
N VAL A 374 -10.54 -22.24 -10.15
CA VAL A 374 -11.23 -21.15 -10.83
C VAL A 374 -11.53 -21.56 -12.28
N GLY A 375 -12.76 -21.31 -12.73
CA GLY A 375 -13.25 -21.76 -14.03
C GLY A 375 -14.05 -23.07 -13.99
N PRO A 376 -14.55 -23.55 -15.14
CA PRO A 376 -14.42 -22.92 -16.46
C PRO A 376 -15.20 -21.61 -16.55
N ASP A 377 -14.69 -20.70 -17.37
CA ASP A 377 -15.41 -19.49 -17.74
C ASP A 377 -16.67 -19.89 -18.53
N PRO A 378 -17.87 -19.44 -18.14
CA PRO A 378 -19.11 -19.85 -18.81
C PRO A 378 -19.27 -19.29 -20.23
N THR A 379 -18.51 -18.26 -20.58
CA THR A 379 -18.52 -17.52 -21.86
C THR A 379 -17.44 -18.04 -22.80
N THR A 380 -16.20 -18.15 -22.32
CA THR A 380 -15.02 -18.51 -23.14
C THR A 380 -14.57 -19.95 -22.95
N GLY A 381 -15.01 -20.62 -21.89
CA GLY A 381 -14.54 -21.96 -21.49
C GLY A 381 -13.34 -21.86 -20.56
N ALA A 382 -12.26 -21.24 -21.01
CA ALA A 382 -11.06 -20.97 -20.21
C ALA A 382 -11.12 -19.57 -19.57
N PRO A 383 -10.84 -19.42 -18.27
CA PRO A 383 -10.52 -18.10 -17.72
C PRO A 383 -9.24 -17.57 -18.38
N GLY A 384 -9.27 -16.33 -18.89
CA GLY A 384 -8.07 -15.63 -19.38
C GLY A 384 -7.41 -14.72 -18.33
N LEU A 385 -8.20 -14.30 -17.33
CA LEU A 385 -7.78 -13.50 -16.19
C LEU A 385 -8.45 -14.04 -14.93
N ILE A 386 -7.67 -14.19 -13.86
CA ILE A 386 -8.18 -14.37 -12.50
C ILE A 386 -7.51 -13.39 -11.56
N PHE A 387 -8.25 -12.92 -10.56
CA PHE A 387 -7.74 -11.96 -9.57
C PHE A 387 -8.41 -12.11 -8.22
N ARG A 388 -7.73 -11.76 -7.12
CA ARG A 388 -8.31 -11.76 -5.78
C ARG A 388 -9.08 -10.48 -5.50
N LEU A 389 -10.17 -10.60 -4.75
CA LEU A 389 -10.93 -9.44 -4.30
C LEU A 389 -11.47 -9.61 -2.86
N PRO A 390 -11.08 -8.75 -1.90
CA PRO A 390 -9.98 -7.77 -2.00
C PRO A 390 -8.61 -8.45 -2.21
N ASP A 391 -7.57 -7.68 -2.54
CA ASP A 391 -6.20 -8.20 -2.67
C ASP A 391 -5.77 -9.03 -1.45
N VAL A 392 -4.86 -9.98 -1.68
CA VAL A 392 -4.25 -10.87 -0.67
C VAL A 392 -5.23 -11.86 -0.02
N THR A 393 -6.30 -11.38 0.59
CA THR A 393 -7.23 -12.14 1.45
C THR A 393 -8.50 -12.61 0.73
N GLY A 394 -8.83 -11.99 -0.40
CA GLY A 394 -10.02 -12.27 -1.18
C GLY A 394 -10.01 -13.63 -1.86
N ASN A 395 -11.20 -14.06 -2.29
CA ASN A 395 -11.31 -15.21 -3.19
C ASN A 395 -10.98 -14.79 -4.62
N PHE A 396 -10.44 -15.70 -5.42
CA PHE A 396 -10.28 -15.48 -6.85
C PHE A 396 -11.63 -15.27 -7.55
N GLN A 397 -11.68 -14.30 -8.45
CA GLN A 397 -12.75 -14.03 -9.41
C GLN A 397 -12.22 -14.28 -10.82
N ILE A 398 -13.12 -14.55 -11.76
CA ILE A 398 -12.79 -14.58 -13.19
C ILE A 398 -13.00 -13.18 -13.74
N GLY A 399 -11.98 -12.64 -14.41
CA GLY A 399 -12.06 -11.37 -15.11
C GLY A 399 -12.46 -11.52 -16.58
N GLU A 400 -12.59 -10.39 -17.27
CA GLU A 400 -12.86 -10.35 -18.70
C GLU A 400 -11.71 -10.99 -19.51
N PHE A 401 -12.07 -11.78 -20.52
CA PHE A 401 -11.09 -12.44 -21.38
C PHE A 401 -10.25 -11.44 -22.19
N ALA A 402 -10.90 -10.37 -22.68
CA ALA A 402 -10.19 -9.28 -23.34
C ALA A 402 -9.49 -8.40 -22.30
N PHE A 403 -8.26 -7.97 -22.61
CA PHE A 403 -7.52 -7.02 -21.79
C PHE A 403 -8.33 -5.73 -21.57
N GLY A 404 -8.44 -5.28 -20.33
CA GLY A 404 -9.37 -4.21 -19.95
C GLY A 404 -9.13 -3.62 -18.57
N VAL A 405 -10.22 -3.21 -17.92
CA VAL A 405 -10.16 -2.44 -16.65
C VAL A 405 -9.97 -3.29 -15.41
N GLN A 406 -10.19 -4.60 -15.53
CA GLN A 406 -9.93 -5.57 -14.48
C GLN A 406 -8.48 -6.06 -14.50
N ASP A 407 -7.74 -5.76 -15.58
CA ASP A 407 -6.30 -5.91 -15.60
C ASP A 407 -5.67 -4.79 -14.79
N THR A 408 -5.19 -5.14 -13.62
CA THR A 408 -4.62 -4.19 -12.67
C THR A 408 -3.14 -4.45 -12.37
N PRO A 409 -2.28 -4.74 -13.37
CA PRO A 409 -0.89 -5.06 -13.12
C PRO A 409 -0.17 -3.90 -12.41
N GLY A 410 0.36 -4.19 -11.22
CA GLY A 410 1.01 -3.24 -10.32
C GLY A 410 0.04 -2.34 -9.54
N ALA A 411 -1.22 -2.73 -9.39
CA ALA A 411 -2.25 -1.95 -8.73
C ALA A 411 -3.31 -2.82 -8.03
N THR A 412 -4.05 -2.21 -7.10
CA THR A 412 -5.15 -2.89 -6.40
C THR A 412 -6.16 -3.49 -7.35
N ASN A 413 -6.50 -4.77 -7.13
CA ASN A 413 -7.53 -5.44 -7.90
C ASN A 413 -8.87 -4.77 -7.74
N LEU A 414 -9.52 -4.59 -8.88
CA LEU A 414 -10.81 -3.94 -8.94
C LEU A 414 -11.88 -5.01 -9.02
N SER A 415 -12.89 -4.89 -8.17
CA SER A 415 -14.18 -5.51 -8.46
C SER A 415 -14.66 -5.04 -9.84
N ASP A 416 -15.73 -5.63 -10.36
CA ASP A 416 -16.53 -5.03 -11.44
C ASP A 416 -17.21 -3.71 -10.96
N ALA A 417 -16.41 -2.79 -10.42
CA ALA A 417 -16.72 -1.47 -9.94
C ALA A 417 -17.04 -0.65 -11.18
N THR A 418 -18.31 -0.76 -11.57
CA THR A 418 -19.01 0.00 -12.61
C THR A 418 -18.11 1.03 -13.28
N LEU A 419 -17.41 0.61 -14.34
CA LEU A 419 -16.75 1.54 -15.24
C LEU A 419 -17.77 2.63 -15.63
N VAL A 420 -17.55 3.85 -15.16
CA VAL A 420 -18.50 4.93 -15.42
C VAL A 420 -18.19 5.49 -16.79
N ASN A 421 -19.02 5.15 -17.78
CA ASN A 421 -18.98 5.82 -19.07
C ASN A 421 -19.45 7.27 -18.88
N ALA A 422 -18.50 8.20 -18.94
CA ALA A 422 -18.75 9.62 -18.72
C ALA A 422 -18.07 10.46 -19.81
N THR A 423 -18.75 11.52 -20.23
CA THR A 423 -18.15 12.55 -21.08
C THR A 423 -17.17 13.39 -20.26
N ILE A 424 -16.21 14.04 -20.92
CA ILE A 424 -15.24 14.90 -20.23
C ILE A 424 -15.92 16.00 -19.39
N PRO A 425 -17.01 16.66 -19.86
CA PRO A 425 -17.74 17.62 -19.02
C PRO A 425 -18.35 17.02 -17.76
N GLU A 426 -18.84 15.77 -17.81
CA GLU A 426 -19.38 15.07 -16.63
C GLU A 426 -18.28 14.70 -15.63
N ILE A 427 -17.10 14.33 -16.12
CA ILE A 427 -15.93 14.05 -15.28
C ILE A 427 -15.42 15.32 -14.60
N GLN A 428 -15.35 16.43 -15.32
CA GLN A 428 -14.92 17.71 -14.73
C GLN A 428 -15.95 18.22 -13.71
N GLY A 429 -17.23 18.20 -14.07
CA GLY A 429 -18.29 18.82 -13.27
C GLY A 429 -18.17 20.35 -13.19
N ASP A 430 -19.10 20.97 -12.46
CA ASP A 430 -19.16 22.44 -12.26
C ASP A 430 -18.62 22.88 -10.89
N GLY A 431 -18.01 21.97 -10.13
CA GLY A 431 -17.43 22.19 -8.81
C GLY A 431 -15.92 22.44 -8.83
N PHE A 432 -15.33 22.61 -7.64
CA PHE A 432 -13.86 22.65 -7.47
C PHE A 432 -13.21 21.26 -7.44
N VAL A 433 -14.01 20.22 -7.19
CA VAL A 433 -13.63 18.81 -7.16
C VAL A 433 -14.59 18.07 -8.07
N SER A 434 -14.08 17.11 -8.82
CA SER A 434 -14.87 16.26 -9.69
C SER A 434 -15.98 15.52 -8.92
N PRO A 435 -17.21 15.43 -9.47
CA PRO A 435 -18.24 14.56 -8.91
C PRO A 435 -17.92 13.07 -9.04
N LEU A 436 -16.89 12.73 -9.82
CA LEU A 436 -16.42 11.37 -10.07
C LEU A 436 -15.02 11.15 -9.48
N ALA A 437 -14.53 12.01 -8.58
CA ALA A 437 -13.25 11.80 -7.91
C ALA A 437 -13.18 10.42 -7.24
N GLY A 438 -12.12 9.66 -7.52
CA GLY A 438 -11.94 8.28 -7.08
C GLY A 438 -12.65 7.22 -7.93
N ALA A 439 -13.56 7.60 -8.83
CA ALA A 439 -14.21 6.65 -9.74
C ALA A 439 -13.30 6.34 -10.94
N ILE A 440 -13.47 5.12 -11.47
CA ILE A 440 -12.86 4.71 -12.73
C ILE A 440 -13.83 5.03 -13.85
N VAL A 441 -13.35 5.81 -14.82
CA VAL A 441 -14.16 6.31 -15.92
C VAL A 441 -13.61 5.80 -17.24
N ALA A 442 -14.52 5.54 -18.18
CA ALA A 442 -14.17 5.42 -19.59
C ALA A 442 -14.69 6.65 -20.32
N THR A 443 -13.80 7.29 -21.07
CA THR A 443 -14.13 8.44 -21.89
C THR A 443 -13.39 8.39 -23.22
N SER A 444 -13.77 9.28 -24.14
CA SER A 444 -13.09 9.38 -25.43
C SER A 444 -12.97 10.84 -25.85
N GLY A 445 -11.96 11.14 -26.66
CA GLY A 445 -11.77 12.50 -27.14
C GLY A 445 -10.61 12.62 -28.13
N LEU A 446 -10.28 13.87 -28.47
CA LEU A 446 -9.19 14.22 -29.37
C LEU A 446 -7.96 14.72 -28.61
N VAL A 447 -6.79 14.17 -28.94
CA VAL A 447 -5.50 14.62 -28.39
C VAL A 447 -5.16 15.98 -28.99
N THR A 448 -5.05 17.00 -28.13
CA THR A 448 -4.81 18.40 -28.55
C THR A 448 -3.41 18.90 -28.22
N ALA A 449 -2.77 18.35 -27.19
CA ALA A 449 -1.42 18.68 -26.78
C ALA A 449 -0.77 17.51 -26.03
N LEU A 450 0.56 17.46 -26.08
CA LEU A 450 1.38 16.48 -25.36
C LEU A 450 2.17 17.19 -24.25
N ALA A 451 2.39 16.48 -23.15
CA ALA A 451 3.26 16.85 -22.05
C ALA A 451 4.33 15.76 -21.86
N THR A 452 5.24 15.98 -20.91
CA THR A 452 6.31 15.01 -20.60
C THR A 452 5.81 13.76 -19.88
N ASN A 453 4.66 13.84 -19.21
CA ASN A 453 4.07 12.79 -18.37
C ASN A 453 2.61 12.47 -18.74
N GLY A 454 2.15 12.91 -19.93
CA GLY A 454 0.75 12.75 -20.31
C GLY A 454 0.34 13.60 -21.50
N PHE A 455 -0.96 13.72 -21.73
CA PHE A 455 -1.52 14.47 -22.86
C PHE A 455 -2.87 15.10 -22.52
N TYR A 456 -3.26 16.11 -23.29
CA TYR A 456 -4.54 16.80 -23.15
C TYR A 456 -5.56 16.24 -24.14
N LEU A 457 -6.69 15.80 -23.61
CA LEU A 457 -7.82 15.26 -24.34
C LEU A 457 -8.96 16.29 -24.33
N ILE A 458 -9.61 16.51 -25.47
CA ILE A 458 -10.82 17.34 -25.56
C ILE A 458 -11.99 16.51 -26.07
N ASP A 459 -13.18 16.70 -25.48
CA ASP A 459 -14.43 16.23 -26.06
C ASP A 459 -14.78 17.18 -27.22
N PRO A 460 -14.75 16.72 -28.48
CA PRO A 460 -15.01 17.59 -29.62
C PRO A 460 -16.46 18.05 -29.73
N LEU A 461 -17.40 17.38 -29.05
CA LEU A 461 -18.80 17.78 -28.99
C LEU A 461 -19.03 18.79 -27.86
N GLY A 462 -18.40 18.55 -26.71
CA GLY A 462 -18.56 19.33 -25.49
C GLY A 462 -20.01 19.44 -25.00
N ASP A 463 -20.26 20.25 -23.98
CA ASP A 463 -21.61 20.48 -23.44
C ASP A 463 -22.14 21.92 -23.61
N ASN A 464 -21.30 22.84 -24.14
CA ASN A 464 -21.56 24.28 -24.26
C ASN A 464 -21.84 24.99 -22.92
N ASN A 465 -21.37 24.44 -21.80
CA ASN A 465 -21.49 25.03 -20.48
C ASN A 465 -20.15 25.64 -20.07
N GLY A 466 -20.10 26.97 -19.97
CA GLY A 466 -18.87 27.67 -19.54
C GLY A 466 -18.48 27.46 -18.07
N ALA A 467 -19.29 26.72 -17.30
CA ALA A 467 -18.98 26.34 -15.92
C ALA A 467 -18.25 24.99 -15.81
N THR A 468 -18.26 24.17 -16.87
CA THR A 468 -17.55 22.88 -16.98
C THR A 468 -16.40 23.02 -17.98
N SER A 469 -15.46 22.07 -17.98
CA SER A 469 -14.41 21.98 -18.99
C SER A 469 -14.69 20.84 -19.95
N ASP A 470 -14.58 21.11 -21.26
CA ASP A 470 -14.60 20.07 -22.31
C ASP A 470 -13.23 19.38 -22.46
N GLY A 471 -12.20 19.86 -21.76
CA GLY A 471 -10.85 19.32 -21.78
C GLY A 471 -10.44 18.70 -20.44
N ILE A 472 -9.63 17.65 -20.51
CA ILE A 472 -9.04 16.99 -19.34
C ILE A 472 -7.60 16.57 -19.63
N PHE A 473 -6.78 16.50 -18.59
CA PHE A 473 -5.43 15.95 -18.68
C PHE A 473 -5.46 14.46 -18.38
N ILE A 474 -4.78 13.68 -19.20
CA ILE A 474 -4.54 12.25 -19.00
C ILE A 474 -3.08 12.10 -18.55
N ASN A 475 -2.89 11.72 -17.29
CA ASN A 475 -1.58 11.49 -16.69
C ASN A 475 -1.18 10.02 -16.88
N THR A 476 -0.16 9.81 -17.71
CA THR A 476 0.42 8.48 -17.97
C THR A 476 1.71 8.25 -17.19
N GLY A 477 2.12 9.18 -16.31
CA GLY A 477 3.40 9.14 -15.58
C GLY A 477 4.65 9.32 -16.46
N THR A 478 4.57 8.98 -17.73
CA THR A 478 5.65 8.95 -18.72
C THR A 478 5.24 9.66 -20.01
N ALA A 479 6.17 9.81 -20.96
CA ALA A 479 5.88 10.44 -22.24
C ALA A 479 4.92 9.56 -23.06
N PRO A 480 3.76 10.09 -23.50
CA PRO A 480 2.74 9.28 -24.16
C PRO A 480 3.11 8.91 -25.60
N THR A 481 2.59 7.78 -26.08
CA THR A 481 2.81 7.26 -27.45
C THR A 481 1.85 7.85 -28.49
N VAL A 482 0.75 8.46 -28.06
CA VAL A 482 -0.25 9.12 -28.92
C VAL A 482 0.30 10.41 -29.54
N VAL A 483 -0.28 10.83 -30.66
CA VAL A 483 0.08 12.10 -31.32
C VAL A 483 -1.10 13.07 -31.38
N VAL A 484 -0.79 14.36 -31.51
CA VAL A 484 -1.83 15.40 -31.68
C VAL A 484 -2.66 15.11 -32.93
N GLY A 485 -3.99 15.09 -32.74
CA GLY A 485 -4.96 14.72 -33.77
C GLY A 485 -5.45 13.27 -33.70
N ASP A 486 -4.94 12.45 -32.78
CA ASP A 486 -5.52 11.14 -32.51
C ASP A 486 -6.85 11.28 -31.77
N SER A 487 -7.81 10.43 -32.13
CA SER A 487 -9.01 10.17 -31.35
C SER A 487 -8.76 8.91 -30.55
N VAL A 488 -8.90 8.99 -29.23
CA VAL A 488 -8.59 7.88 -28.33
C VAL A 488 -9.78 7.56 -27.43
N ALA A 489 -9.93 6.28 -27.09
CA ALA A 489 -10.68 5.84 -25.93
C ALA A 489 -9.69 5.62 -24.79
N VAL A 490 -10.03 6.11 -23.59
CA VAL A 490 -9.17 6.00 -22.41
C VAL A 490 -10.00 5.61 -21.21
N SER A 491 -9.45 4.71 -20.40
CA SER A 491 -9.96 4.37 -19.07
C SER A 491 -8.92 4.66 -18.00
N GLY A 492 -9.35 5.07 -16.82
CA GLY A 492 -8.49 5.29 -15.66
C GLY A 492 -9.24 5.97 -14.50
N THR A 493 -8.53 6.26 -13.43
CA THR A 493 -9.09 6.83 -12.20
C THR A 493 -9.11 8.35 -12.24
N VAL A 494 -10.23 8.96 -11.89
CA VAL A 494 -10.35 10.42 -11.76
C VAL A 494 -9.69 10.86 -10.45
N VAL A 495 -8.70 11.74 -10.54
CA VAL A 495 -7.97 12.28 -9.38
C VAL A 495 -7.84 13.80 -9.44
N GLU A 496 -7.71 14.41 -8.26
CA GLU A 496 -7.47 15.84 -8.09
C GLU A 496 -5.96 16.09 -7.89
N ALA A 497 -5.30 16.72 -8.87
CA ALA A 497 -3.86 16.99 -8.81
C ALA A 497 -3.58 18.42 -8.32
N ALA A 498 -2.64 18.58 -7.38
CA ALA A 498 -2.28 19.89 -6.85
C ALA A 498 -1.67 20.81 -7.94
N ALA A 499 -2.26 21.99 -8.14
CA ALA A 499 -1.82 22.95 -9.16
C ALA A 499 -1.84 24.40 -8.62
N GLY A 500 -0.79 24.79 -7.90
CA GLY A 500 -0.50 26.20 -7.60
C GLY A 500 -1.60 26.94 -6.82
N GLY A 501 -2.31 26.24 -5.92
CA GLY A 501 -3.30 26.80 -5.00
C GLY A 501 -4.74 26.30 -5.19
N LEU A 502 -5.02 25.56 -6.26
CA LEU A 502 -6.25 24.78 -6.46
C LEU A 502 -5.88 23.41 -7.06
N SER A 503 -6.77 22.42 -6.95
CA SER A 503 -6.60 21.16 -7.68
C SER A 503 -7.01 21.29 -9.15
N VAL A 504 -6.54 20.36 -9.97
CA VAL A 504 -7.00 20.13 -11.34
C VAL A 504 -7.42 18.67 -11.46
N THR A 505 -8.65 18.45 -11.92
CA THR A 505 -9.14 17.13 -12.28
C THR A 505 -8.34 16.54 -13.44
N GLN A 506 -7.81 15.34 -13.26
CA GLN A 506 -7.15 14.57 -14.30
C GLN A 506 -7.58 13.09 -14.23
N ILE A 507 -7.33 12.35 -15.30
CA ILE A 507 -7.39 10.88 -15.27
C ILE A 507 -5.96 10.37 -15.07
N SER A 508 -5.75 9.56 -14.05
CA SER A 508 -4.50 8.86 -13.70
C SER A 508 -4.72 7.36 -13.74
N ALA A 509 -3.70 6.57 -13.41
CA ALA A 509 -3.76 5.10 -13.38
C ALA A 509 -4.46 4.56 -14.64
N VAL A 510 -3.95 4.99 -15.80
CA VAL A 510 -4.56 4.71 -17.10
C VAL A 510 -4.53 3.20 -17.32
N SER A 511 -5.70 2.57 -17.26
CA SER A 511 -5.88 1.11 -17.39
C SER A 511 -6.13 0.69 -18.84
N ASN A 512 -6.63 1.59 -19.68
CA ASN A 512 -6.77 1.35 -21.12
C ASN A 512 -6.49 2.63 -21.91
N LEU A 513 -5.80 2.50 -23.04
CA LEU A 513 -5.57 3.58 -24.00
C LEU A 513 -5.59 3.02 -25.44
N GLU A 514 -6.71 3.20 -26.13
CA GLU A 514 -6.91 2.73 -27.50
C GLU A 514 -6.95 3.90 -28.48
N ILE A 515 -6.16 3.83 -29.57
CA ILE A 515 -6.23 4.78 -30.68
C ILE A 515 -7.35 4.35 -31.64
N LEU A 516 -8.47 5.06 -31.61
CA LEU A 516 -9.63 4.81 -32.48
C LEU A 516 -9.40 5.29 -33.92
N SER A 517 -8.72 6.43 -34.09
CA SER A 517 -8.36 6.99 -35.39
C SER A 517 -7.28 8.07 -35.28
N GLY A 518 -6.50 8.30 -36.35
CA GLY A 518 -5.42 9.29 -36.37
C GLY A 518 -5.60 10.40 -37.41
N GLY A 519 -4.96 11.55 -37.16
CA GLY A 519 -4.90 12.69 -38.09
C GLY A 519 -6.18 13.52 -38.20
N ASN A 520 -7.01 13.51 -37.15
CA ASN A 520 -8.25 14.28 -37.08
C ASN A 520 -7.98 15.79 -37.01
N ALA A 521 -8.91 16.58 -37.54
CA ALA A 521 -8.85 18.03 -37.42
C ALA A 521 -9.13 18.47 -35.98
N LEU A 522 -8.30 19.35 -35.43
CA LEU A 522 -8.50 19.88 -34.09
C LEU A 522 -9.67 20.90 -34.06
N PRO A 523 -10.40 21.00 -32.93
CA PRO A 523 -11.34 22.09 -32.71
C PRO A 523 -10.70 23.46 -32.87
N ALA A 524 -11.48 24.45 -33.29
CA ALA A 524 -10.98 25.81 -33.44
C ALA A 524 -10.61 26.38 -32.04
N PRO A 525 -9.44 27.03 -31.89
CA PRO A 525 -9.04 27.58 -30.60
C PRO A 525 -10.00 28.68 -30.14
N ILE A 526 -10.34 28.67 -28.86
CA ILE A 526 -11.19 29.68 -28.23
C ILE A 526 -10.30 30.79 -27.66
N LEU A 527 -10.64 32.05 -27.95
CA LEU A 527 -9.94 33.20 -27.38
C LEU A 527 -10.39 33.41 -25.92
N ILE A 528 -9.45 33.57 -25.00
CA ILE A 528 -9.72 33.98 -23.61
C ILE A 528 -9.41 35.49 -23.45
N GLY A 529 -10.27 36.24 -22.77
CA GLY A 529 -10.08 37.67 -22.47
C GLY A 529 -11.07 38.61 -23.17
N GLY A 530 -10.73 39.90 -23.29
CA GLY A 530 -11.67 41.01 -23.58
C GLY A 530 -12.47 40.95 -24.89
N ASN A 531 -12.26 39.96 -25.75
CA ASN A 531 -13.04 39.69 -26.97
C ASN A 531 -13.42 38.20 -27.13
N GLY A 532 -13.32 37.41 -26.05
CA GLY A 532 -13.55 35.97 -26.04
C GLY A 532 -14.18 35.51 -24.72
N LEU A 533 -13.89 34.29 -24.26
CA LEU A 533 -14.35 33.81 -22.96
C LEU A 533 -13.75 34.69 -21.85
N THR A 534 -14.62 35.26 -21.02
CA THR A 534 -14.20 36.04 -19.87
C THR A 534 -13.86 35.10 -18.72
N PRO A 535 -12.73 35.27 -18.03
CA PRO A 535 -12.44 34.51 -16.82
C PRO A 535 -13.58 34.63 -15.80
N PRO A 536 -13.92 33.56 -15.07
CA PRO A 536 -14.93 33.61 -14.02
C PRO A 536 -14.61 34.74 -13.02
N THR A 537 -15.61 35.56 -12.70
CA THR A 537 -15.48 36.66 -11.72
C THR A 537 -15.99 36.29 -10.33
N VAL A 538 -16.54 35.08 -10.19
CA VAL A 538 -16.97 34.40 -8.96
C VAL A 538 -16.63 32.92 -9.11
N GLY A 539 -16.28 32.25 -8.02
CA GLY A 539 -16.10 30.79 -8.03
C GLY A 539 -17.43 30.05 -8.21
N PRO A 540 -17.42 28.78 -8.63
CA PRO A 540 -18.60 27.93 -8.58
C PRO A 540 -19.18 27.89 -7.16
N ASN A 541 -20.50 27.99 -7.03
CA ASN A 541 -21.24 28.04 -5.76
C ASN A 541 -20.88 29.19 -4.79
N PHE A 542 -20.32 30.31 -5.26
CA PHE A 542 -20.09 31.47 -4.40
C PHE A 542 -21.43 32.06 -3.89
N ASN A 543 -21.73 31.88 -2.60
CA ASN A 543 -22.84 32.54 -1.93
C ASN A 543 -22.35 33.86 -1.28
N PRO A 544 -22.62 35.04 -1.88
CA PRO A 544 -22.17 36.30 -1.32
C PRO A 544 -22.83 36.66 0.03
N ALA A 545 -23.84 35.91 0.48
CA ALA A 545 -24.51 36.13 1.76
C ALA A 545 -23.73 35.59 2.99
N LEU A 546 -22.65 34.83 2.78
CA LEU A 546 -21.85 34.22 3.86
C LEU A 546 -20.58 35.00 4.25
N LEU A 547 -20.36 36.20 3.69
CA LEU A 547 -19.20 37.02 4.08
C LEU A 547 -19.48 37.86 5.34
N PRO A 548 -18.68 37.77 6.41
CA PRO A 548 -18.56 38.88 7.34
C PRO A 548 -17.84 40.02 6.61
N ALA A 549 -18.35 41.25 6.76
CA ALA A 549 -17.87 42.42 6.04
C ALA A 549 -16.36 42.64 6.22
N LEU A 550 -15.56 42.29 5.20
CA LEU A 550 -14.15 42.63 5.09
C LEU A 550 -13.95 43.78 4.08
N LEU A 551 -13.07 44.69 4.48
CA LEU A 551 -12.74 46.00 3.90
C LEU A 551 -12.28 45.93 2.42
N PRO A 552 -12.36 47.05 1.66
CA PRO A 552 -12.09 47.03 0.23
C PRO A 552 -10.62 46.75 -0.09
N ILE A 553 -10.39 45.76 -0.97
CA ILE A 553 -9.08 45.41 -1.52
C ILE A 553 -8.64 46.52 -2.51
N PRO A 554 -7.38 47.01 -2.44
CA PRO A 554 -6.89 48.04 -3.35
C PRO A 554 -6.59 47.45 -4.74
N THR A 555 -6.97 48.19 -5.77
CA THR A 555 -6.59 47.91 -7.16
C THR A 555 -5.15 48.32 -7.41
N ALA A 556 -4.28 47.42 -7.90
CA ALA A 556 -3.22 47.64 -8.91
C ALA A 556 -2.47 46.31 -9.23
N PRO A 557 -1.54 46.23 -10.21
CA PRO A 557 -1.74 45.45 -11.42
C PRO A 557 -0.61 44.42 -11.70
N SER A 558 -0.66 43.79 -12.88
CA SER A 558 0.42 43.06 -13.58
C SER A 558 0.89 41.75 -12.92
N ALA A 559 0.51 40.61 -13.50
CA ALA A 559 1.17 39.93 -14.62
C ALA A 559 2.16 38.88 -14.11
N LEU A 560 1.85 37.60 -14.35
CA LEU A 560 2.87 36.56 -14.40
C LEU A 560 2.61 35.58 -15.56
N PRO A 561 3.70 35.01 -16.12
CA PRO A 561 3.74 34.32 -17.40
C PRO A 561 3.44 32.81 -17.27
N ARG A 562 2.97 32.29 -18.40
CA ARG A 562 2.91 30.89 -18.89
C ARG A 562 3.23 29.76 -17.95
#